data_AF-A0A4Q5TM03-F1
#
_entry.id   AF-A0A4Q5TM03-F1
#
_cell.length_a   1.000
_cell.length_b   1.000
_cell.length_c   1.000
_cell.angle_alpha   90.00
_cell.angle_beta   90.00
_cell.angle_gamma   90.00
#
_symmetry.space_group_name_H-M   'P 1'
#
loop_
_entity.id
_entity.type
_entity.pdbx_description
1 polymer ?
#
loop_
_entity_poly.entity_id
_entity_poly.type
_entity_poly.pdbx_seq_one_letter_code
_entity_poly.pdbx_strand_id
1 'polypeptide(L)'
;MNEVEPRSKNTKDMIGFKSGLLTVVEWAGYYVLPSGLKHAQWKSICECGGEAVSLATNLKKDGHTTSCGCVKKQVLTKHRERVESGEWTPEKLVGTKFGRLTVLEFTKWHVGNDTQKTSMWNCLCDCGNEKEMRRSYLQTTEIPSCGCYKSEVISENSTKHGMNGTPTHQSWRKMKERCLADYYVEKDYYQDQGIDIYPPWIESFENFYADMGERPQGMTLDRVDGTKGYYPDNCRWADLTIQAYNRKKGTNNTSGRVGVFALPNGLWKAAIGYYKELIVVAHNVSFEVACEAREKAELEYYGWTKER
;
A
#
# COMPACT_ATOMS: atom_id res chain seq x y z
N MET A 1 -10.65 2.83 56.45
CA MET A 1 -11.55 2.37 55.37
C MET A 1 -11.35 3.35 54.24
N ASN A 2 -10.85 2.94 53.07
CA ASN A 2 -10.70 3.85 51.95
C ASN A 2 -12.09 4.15 51.40
N GLU A 3 -12.58 5.38 51.60
CA GLU A 3 -13.85 5.83 51.03
C GLU A 3 -13.76 5.81 49.51
N VAL A 4 -14.59 4.99 48.88
CA VAL A 4 -14.69 4.90 47.42
C VAL A 4 -15.36 6.17 46.92
N GLU A 5 -14.70 6.91 46.01
CA GLU A 5 -15.25 8.13 45.42
C GLU A 5 -16.65 7.85 44.83
N PRO A 6 -17.67 8.65 45.18
CA PRO A 6 -19.04 8.41 44.76
C PRO A 6 -19.21 8.53 43.24
N ARG A 7 -20.10 7.71 42.68
CA ARG A 7 -20.40 7.71 41.24
C ARG A 7 -20.98 9.04 40.78
N SER A 8 -20.37 9.65 39.76
CA SER A 8 -20.94 10.83 39.10
C SER A 8 -22.28 10.52 38.43
N LYS A 9 -23.20 11.49 38.44
CA LYS A 9 -24.52 11.38 37.78
C LYS A 9 -24.42 11.05 36.28
N ASN A 10 -23.33 11.44 35.62
CA ASN A 10 -23.10 11.20 34.20
C ASN A 10 -22.53 9.80 33.91
N THR A 11 -22.11 9.05 34.94
CA THR A 11 -21.57 7.69 34.76
C THR A 11 -22.73 6.70 34.74
N LYS A 12 -22.89 5.97 33.63
CA LYS A 12 -23.94 4.96 33.46
C LYS A 12 -23.91 3.93 34.59
N ASP A 13 -25.07 3.61 35.16
CA ASP A 13 -25.21 2.51 36.11
C ASP A 13 -25.12 1.16 35.40
N MET A 14 -24.29 0.27 35.92
CA MET A 14 -24.04 -1.05 35.34
C MET A 14 -24.46 -2.20 36.23
N ILE A 15 -25.07 -1.95 37.40
CA ILE A 15 -25.54 -3.01 38.29
C ILE A 15 -26.49 -3.97 37.53
N GLY A 16 -26.25 -5.27 37.68
CA GLY A 16 -26.99 -6.33 36.99
C GLY A 16 -26.53 -6.60 35.55
N PHE A 17 -25.62 -5.80 34.98
CA PHE A 17 -25.09 -6.05 33.65
C PHE A 17 -24.29 -7.37 33.62
N LYS A 18 -24.53 -8.18 32.59
CA LYS A 18 -23.83 -9.45 32.37
C LYS A 18 -22.78 -9.32 31.27
N SER A 19 -21.56 -9.78 31.55
CA SER A 19 -20.47 -9.87 30.58
C SER A 19 -19.83 -11.25 30.69
N GLY A 20 -20.19 -12.15 29.78
CA GLY A 20 -19.83 -13.58 29.89
C GLY A 20 -20.35 -14.19 31.19
N LEU A 21 -19.43 -14.71 32.00
CA LEU A 21 -19.68 -15.34 33.31
C LEU A 21 -19.73 -14.32 34.46
N LEU A 22 -19.58 -13.02 34.19
CA LEU A 22 -19.61 -11.97 35.21
C LEU A 22 -20.98 -11.30 35.27
N THR A 23 -21.47 -11.09 36.49
CA THR A 23 -22.60 -10.21 36.79
C THR A 23 -22.10 -9.04 37.63
N VAL A 24 -22.31 -7.81 37.17
CA VAL A 24 -21.92 -6.60 37.91
C VAL A 24 -22.81 -6.42 39.13
N VAL A 25 -22.22 -6.22 40.30
CA VAL A 25 -22.95 -6.14 41.58
C VAL A 25 -22.76 -4.81 42.31
N GLU A 26 -21.63 -4.13 42.12
CA GLU A 26 -21.29 -2.98 42.96
C GLU A 26 -20.37 -1.98 42.24
N TRP A 27 -20.51 -0.70 42.59
CA TRP A 27 -19.61 0.37 42.19
C TRP A 27 -18.26 0.24 42.90
N ALA A 28 -17.14 0.27 42.16
CA ALA A 28 -15.80 0.09 42.72
C ALA A 28 -14.91 1.33 42.61
N GLY A 29 -15.49 2.50 42.29
CA GLY A 29 -14.77 3.77 42.23
C GLY A 29 -14.18 4.10 40.86
N TYR A 30 -13.27 5.08 40.85
CA TYR A 30 -12.55 5.49 39.65
C TYR A 30 -11.11 4.97 39.66
N TYR A 31 -10.69 4.42 38.53
CA TYR A 31 -9.29 4.20 38.22
C TYR A 31 -8.71 5.45 37.56
N VAL A 32 -7.62 5.99 38.10
CA VAL A 32 -6.92 7.15 37.54
C VAL A 32 -5.75 6.66 36.69
N LEU A 33 -5.79 6.96 35.39
CA LEU A 33 -4.68 6.66 34.49
C LEU A 33 -3.49 7.62 34.74
N PRO A 34 -2.27 7.26 34.31
CA PRO A 34 -1.12 8.17 34.37
C PRO A 34 -1.36 9.53 33.68
N SER A 35 -2.28 9.59 32.71
CA SER A 35 -2.72 10.82 32.04
C SER A 35 -3.65 11.71 32.89
N GLY A 36 -4.05 11.27 34.09
CA GLY A 36 -5.03 11.93 34.96
C GLY A 36 -6.49 11.61 34.62
N LEU A 37 -6.76 10.88 33.53
CA LEU A 37 -8.10 10.52 33.10
C LEU A 37 -8.72 9.48 34.06
N LYS A 38 -9.94 9.73 34.53
CA LYS A 38 -10.70 8.83 35.42
C LYS A 38 -11.58 7.86 34.64
N HIS A 39 -11.44 6.57 34.90
CA HIS A 39 -12.30 5.51 34.34
C HIS A 39 -13.11 4.82 35.43
N ALA A 40 -14.41 4.62 35.18
CA ALA A 40 -15.31 3.91 36.08
C ALA A 40 -14.91 2.44 36.25
N GLN A 41 -14.82 1.98 37.50
CA GLN A 41 -14.61 0.58 37.88
C GLN A 41 -15.87 0.00 38.51
N TRP A 42 -16.10 -1.27 38.20
CA TRP A 42 -17.24 -2.03 38.71
C TRP A 42 -16.76 -3.37 39.25
N LYS A 43 -17.29 -3.75 40.41
CA LYS A 43 -17.12 -5.07 41.00
C LYS A 43 -18.19 -6.01 40.44
N SER A 44 -17.75 -7.17 40.00
CA SER A 44 -18.59 -8.22 39.43
C SER A 44 -18.36 -9.54 40.16
N ILE A 45 -19.41 -10.34 40.30
CA ILE A 45 -19.34 -11.72 40.78
C ILE A 45 -19.37 -12.64 39.56
N CYS A 46 -18.43 -13.57 39.50
CA CYS A 46 -18.36 -14.60 38.48
C CYS A 46 -19.21 -15.81 38.86
N GLU A 47 -19.72 -16.54 37.88
CA GLU A 47 -20.44 -17.81 38.11
C GLU A 47 -19.62 -18.86 38.89
N CYS A 48 -18.28 -18.79 38.85
CA CYS A 48 -17.42 -19.66 39.67
C CYS A 48 -17.29 -19.19 41.14
N GLY A 49 -18.03 -18.17 41.56
CA GLY A 49 -17.97 -17.56 42.90
C GLY A 49 -16.82 -16.57 43.11
N GLY A 50 -15.95 -16.35 42.12
CA GLY A 50 -14.83 -15.42 42.22
C GLY A 50 -15.25 -13.97 41.94
N GLU A 51 -14.60 -13.01 42.59
CA GLU A 51 -14.83 -11.58 42.39
C GLU A 51 -13.85 -10.98 41.38
N ALA A 52 -14.29 -9.99 40.61
CA ALA A 52 -13.45 -9.24 39.70
C ALA A 52 -13.81 -7.75 39.70
N VAL A 53 -12.80 -6.89 39.78
CA VAL A 53 -12.95 -5.46 39.56
C VAL A 53 -12.45 -5.14 38.16
N SER A 54 -13.29 -4.51 37.34
CA SER A 54 -12.96 -4.22 35.94
C SER A 54 -13.46 -2.86 35.51
N LEU A 55 -12.79 -2.27 34.52
CA LEU A 55 -13.21 -1.00 33.93
C LEU A 55 -14.52 -1.20 33.17
N ALA A 56 -15.41 -0.21 33.24
CA ALA A 56 -16.66 -0.17 32.48
C ALA A 56 -16.45 -0.41 30.98
N THR A 57 -15.33 0.09 30.43
CA THR A 57 -14.94 -0.09 29.02
C THR A 57 -14.69 -1.55 28.64
N ASN A 58 -14.32 -2.39 29.60
CA ASN A 58 -14.05 -3.82 29.38
C ASN A 58 -15.30 -4.69 29.65
N LEU A 59 -16.29 -4.15 30.37
CA LEU A 59 -17.57 -4.79 30.74
C LEU A 59 -18.69 -4.33 29.79
N LYS A 60 -18.52 -4.52 28.48
CA LYS A 60 -19.54 -4.19 27.47
C LYS A 60 -19.86 -5.42 26.62
N LYS A 61 -20.87 -5.33 25.76
CA LYS A 61 -21.29 -6.43 24.87
C LYS A 61 -20.12 -6.97 24.03
N ASP A 62 -19.24 -6.08 23.57
CA ASP A 62 -18.00 -6.38 22.84
C ASP A 62 -16.73 -6.20 23.71
N GLY A 63 -16.87 -6.38 25.03
CA GLY A 63 -15.79 -6.21 26.00
C GLY A 63 -14.91 -7.46 26.14
N HIS A 64 -13.69 -7.28 26.64
CA HIS A 64 -12.72 -8.38 26.78
C HIS A 64 -12.74 -9.07 28.16
N THR A 65 -13.43 -8.50 29.17
CA THR A 65 -13.48 -9.11 30.51
C THR A 65 -14.78 -9.87 30.71
N THR A 66 -14.72 -11.19 30.48
CA THR A 66 -15.89 -12.07 30.50
C THR A 66 -15.89 -13.11 31.63
N SER A 67 -14.87 -13.08 32.50
CA SER A 67 -14.77 -13.94 33.69
C SER A 67 -13.84 -13.31 34.72
N CYS A 68 -13.80 -13.81 35.96
CA CYS A 68 -12.82 -13.38 36.97
C CYS A 68 -11.38 -13.87 36.71
N GLY A 69 -11.11 -14.39 35.51
CA GLY A 69 -9.86 -15.07 35.15
C GLY A 69 -9.90 -16.58 35.35
N CYS A 70 -11.01 -17.14 35.85
CA CYS A 70 -11.19 -18.57 36.03
C CYS A 70 -11.09 -19.35 34.70
N VAL A 71 -11.62 -18.80 33.60
CA VAL A 71 -11.50 -19.42 32.25
C VAL A 71 -10.05 -19.56 31.84
N LYS A 72 -9.23 -18.50 32.03
CA LYS A 72 -7.79 -18.54 31.73
C LYS A 72 -7.07 -19.56 32.62
N LYS A 73 -7.40 -19.62 33.91
CA LYS A 73 -6.83 -20.62 34.84
C LYS A 73 -7.16 -22.04 34.39
N GLN A 74 -8.40 -22.34 34.04
CA GLN A 74 -8.81 -23.66 33.55
C GLN A 74 -8.06 -24.07 32.28
N VAL A 75 -7.91 -23.16 31.31
CA VAL A 75 -7.13 -23.41 30.09
C VAL A 75 -5.66 -23.72 30.41
N LEU A 76 -5.06 -22.94 31.31
CA LEU A 76 -3.67 -23.15 31.74
C LEU A 76 -3.48 -24.46 32.51
N THR A 77 -4.44 -24.84 33.38
CA THR A 77 -4.42 -26.11 34.10
C THR A 77 -4.51 -27.28 33.14
N LYS A 78 -5.46 -27.29 32.20
CA LYS A 78 -5.57 -28.34 31.17
C LYS A 78 -4.31 -28.45 30.31
N HIS A 79 -3.66 -27.32 29.99
CA HIS A 79 -2.40 -27.35 29.28
C HIS A 79 -1.29 -27.99 30.13
N ARG A 80 -1.17 -27.63 31.41
CA ARG A 80 -0.20 -28.23 32.33
C ARG A 80 -0.42 -29.74 32.47
N GLU A 81 -1.66 -30.16 32.69
CA GLU A 81 -2.06 -31.58 32.79
C GLU A 81 -1.67 -32.37 31.53
N ARG A 82 -1.88 -31.81 30.33
CA ARG A 82 -1.50 -32.44 29.04
C ARG A 82 0.01 -32.56 28.82
N VAL A 83 0.78 -31.65 29.40
CA VAL A 83 2.26 -31.69 29.35
C VAL A 83 2.77 -32.71 30.37
N GLU A 84 2.22 -32.71 31.59
CA GLU A 84 2.58 -33.65 32.66
C GLU A 84 2.15 -35.09 32.35
N SER A 85 1.04 -35.30 31.64
CA SER A 85 0.58 -36.62 31.19
C SER A 85 1.37 -37.21 30.02
N GLY A 86 2.30 -36.44 29.43
CA GLY A 86 3.05 -36.86 28.23
C GLY A 86 2.20 -36.95 26.95
N GLU A 87 0.94 -36.52 26.97
CA GLU A 87 0.09 -36.51 25.78
C GLU A 87 0.55 -35.51 24.72
N TRP A 88 1.30 -34.48 25.11
CA TRP A 88 1.89 -33.51 24.19
C TRP A 88 3.42 -33.53 24.29
N THR A 89 4.08 -34.07 23.27
CA THR A 89 5.52 -33.94 23.07
C THR A 89 5.81 -33.45 21.65
N PRO A 90 6.90 -32.70 21.41
CA PRO A 90 7.25 -32.22 20.07
C PRO A 90 7.35 -33.34 19.02
N GLU A 91 7.73 -34.55 19.43
CA GLU A 91 7.93 -35.69 18.54
C GLU A 91 6.63 -36.10 17.80
N LYS A 92 5.45 -35.82 18.38
CA LYS A 92 4.17 -36.13 17.71
C LYS A 92 3.91 -35.34 16.43
N LEU A 93 4.58 -34.20 16.24
CA LEU A 93 4.39 -33.39 15.04
C LEU A 93 5.27 -33.86 13.88
N VAL A 94 6.36 -34.59 14.16
CA VAL A 94 7.30 -35.08 13.15
C VAL A 94 6.59 -36.04 12.19
N GLY A 95 6.84 -35.89 10.90
CA GLY A 95 6.20 -36.63 9.83
C GLY A 95 4.80 -36.12 9.44
N THR A 96 4.23 -35.17 10.18
CA THR A 96 2.93 -34.59 9.82
C THR A 96 3.09 -33.62 8.65
N LYS A 97 2.18 -33.70 7.67
CA LYS A 97 2.14 -32.81 6.50
C LYS A 97 1.10 -31.70 6.68
N PHE A 98 1.50 -30.46 6.44
CA PHE A 98 0.69 -29.24 6.47
C PHE A 98 0.79 -28.54 5.12
N GLY A 99 -0.26 -28.62 4.30
CA GLY A 99 -0.21 -28.15 2.91
C GLY A 99 0.93 -28.83 2.16
N ARG A 100 1.94 -28.05 1.77
CA ARG A 100 3.13 -28.54 1.06
C ARG A 100 4.33 -28.83 1.98
N LEU A 101 4.21 -28.62 3.28
CA LEU A 101 5.31 -28.77 4.24
C LEU A 101 5.15 -30.05 5.06
N THR A 102 6.16 -30.91 5.04
CA THR A 102 6.28 -32.08 5.94
C THR A 102 7.24 -31.74 7.06
N VAL A 103 6.80 -31.90 8.31
CA VAL A 103 7.62 -31.60 9.49
C VAL A 103 8.72 -32.65 9.65
N LEU A 104 9.98 -32.22 9.71
CA LEU A 104 11.12 -33.09 9.92
C LEU A 104 11.50 -33.18 11.40
N GLU A 105 11.67 -32.03 12.05
CA GLU A 105 12.10 -31.99 13.45
C GLU A 105 11.73 -30.69 14.14
N PHE A 106 11.64 -30.75 15.47
CA PHE A 106 11.58 -29.56 16.31
C PHE A 106 12.97 -28.94 16.40
N THR A 107 13.08 -27.64 16.17
CA THR A 107 14.39 -26.96 16.25
C THR A 107 14.58 -26.24 17.58
N LYS A 108 13.71 -25.27 17.88
CA LYS A 108 13.85 -24.43 19.08
C LYS A 108 12.57 -23.72 19.48
N TRP A 109 12.55 -23.25 20.73
CA TRP A 109 11.60 -22.23 21.15
C TRP A 109 12.11 -20.85 20.72
N HIS A 110 11.29 -20.10 20.02
CA HIS A 110 11.53 -18.71 19.65
C HIS A 110 10.64 -17.79 20.48
N VAL A 111 11.23 -16.79 21.13
CA VAL A 111 10.49 -15.76 21.88
C VAL A 111 10.35 -14.54 20.99
N GLY A 112 9.12 -14.18 20.62
CA GLY A 112 8.85 -12.93 19.90
C GLY A 112 8.82 -11.72 20.83
N ASN A 113 8.53 -10.54 20.27
CA ASN A 113 8.46 -9.28 21.04
C ASN A 113 7.41 -9.32 22.17
N ASP A 114 6.31 -10.06 22.00
CA ASP A 114 5.18 -10.10 22.94
C ASP A 114 5.30 -11.15 24.06
N THR A 115 6.51 -11.54 24.47
CA THR A 115 6.78 -12.58 25.50
C THR A 115 6.20 -13.98 25.22
N GLN A 116 5.42 -14.16 24.15
CA GLN A 116 4.89 -15.44 23.72
C GLN A 116 6.01 -16.28 23.08
N LYS A 117 6.23 -17.46 23.65
CA LYS A 117 7.13 -18.48 23.09
C LYS A 117 6.40 -19.24 22.00
N THR A 118 6.99 -19.34 20.80
CA THR A 118 6.49 -20.18 19.70
C THR A 118 7.51 -21.26 19.38
N SER A 119 7.04 -22.43 18.95
CA SER A 119 7.93 -23.52 18.53
C SER A 119 8.30 -23.35 17.06
N MET A 120 9.59 -23.55 16.77
CA MET A 120 10.17 -23.57 15.44
C MET A 120 10.43 -25.01 15.01
N TRP A 121 10.24 -25.29 13.72
CA TRP A 121 10.28 -26.62 13.15
C TRP A 121 10.97 -26.59 11.80
N ASN A 122 11.91 -27.50 11.57
CA ASN A 122 12.44 -27.70 10.22
C ASN A 122 11.43 -28.52 9.42
N CYS A 123 11.13 -28.07 8.20
CA CYS A 123 10.12 -28.69 7.34
C CYS A 123 10.66 -28.87 5.93
N LEU A 124 10.42 -30.04 5.34
CA LEU A 124 10.66 -30.30 3.91
C LEU A 124 9.44 -29.88 3.11
N CYS A 125 9.61 -29.01 2.13
CA CYS A 125 8.54 -28.64 1.23
C CYS A 125 8.48 -29.58 0.02
N ASP A 126 7.30 -29.77 -0.56
CA ASP A 126 7.11 -30.46 -1.85
C ASP A 126 7.93 -29.81 -2.99
N CYS A 127 8.33 -28.54 -2.82
CA CYS A 127 9.26 -27.81 -3.71
C CYS A 127 10.71 -28.34 -3.66
N GLY A 128 11.02 -29.27 -2.75
CA GLY A 128 12.37 -29.79 -2.47
C GLY A 128 13.18 -28.96 -1.48
N ASN A 129 12.74 -27.75 -1.13
CA ASN A 129 13.46 -26.91 -0.17
C ASN A 129 13.08 -27.22 1.27
N GLU A 130 14.09 -27.25 2.14
CA GLU A 130 13.92 -27.26 3.59
C GLU A 130 13.82 -25.84 4.15
N LYS A 131 12.96 -25.63 5.14
CA LYS A 131 12.79 -24.32 5.77
C LYS A 131 12.35 -24.43 7.22
N GLU A 132 12.96 -23.59 8.08
CA GLU A 132 12.53 -23.43 9.46
C GLU A 132 11.26 -22.57 9.53
N MET A 133 10.17 -23.15 10.07
CA MET A 133 8.85 -22.55 10.12
C MET A 133 8.31 -22.51 11.55
N ARG A 134 7.50 -21.49 11.85
CA ARG A 134 6.77 -21.41 13.13
C ARG A 134 5.59 -22.37 13.12
N ARG A 135 5.31 -23.03 14.25
CA ARG A 135 4.12 -23.90 14.38
C ARG A 135 2.82 -23.19 14.01
N SER A 136 2.66 -21.94 14.43
CA SER A 136 1.45 -21.17 14.12
C SER A 136 1.23 -21.04 12.61
N TYR A 137 2.30 -20.81 11.83
CA TYR A 137 2.21 -20.72 10.38
C TYR A 137 1.68 -22.02 9.75
N LEU A 138 2.11 -23.19 10.25
CA LEU A 138 1.67 -24.50 9.77
C LEU A 138 0.17 -24.74 10.05
N GLN A 139 -0.38 -24.15 11.12
CA GLN A 139 -1.76 -24.37 11.55
C GLN A 139 -2.76 -23.32 11.02
N THR A 140 -2.31 -22.07 10.83
CA THR A 140 -3.21 -20.96 10.48
C THR A 140 -3.19 -20.60 8.99
N THR A 141 -2.18 -21.03 8.24
CA THR A 141 -2.11 -20.78 6.80
C THR A 141 -2.89 -21.87 6.07
N GLU A 142 -3.72 -21.49 5.10
CA GLU A 142 -4.53 -22.43 4.31
C GLU A 142 -3.66 -23.42 3.52
N ILE A 143 -2.61 -22.92 2.86
CA ILE A 143 -1.64 -23.73 2.12
C ILE A 143 -0.21 -23.36 2.58
N PRO A 144 0.27 -23.92 3.71
CA PRO A 144 1.64 -23.71 4.17
C PRO A 144 2.65 -24.23 3.12
N SER A 145 3.69 -23.45 2.81
CA SER A 145 4.75 -23.83 1.86
C SER A 145 6.08 -23.15 2.21
N CYS A 146 7.16 -23.55 1.53
CA CYS A 146 8.48 -22.89 1.58
C CYS A 146 8.42 -21.41 1.14
N GLY A 147 7.33 -21.00 0.49
CA GLY A 147 7.17 -19.74 -0.24
C GLY A 147 6.80 -19.98 -1.70
N CYS A 148 7.09 -21.17 -2.23
CA CYS A 148 6.88 -21.53 -3.64
C CYS A 148 5.42 -21.36 -4.09
N TYR A 149 4.45 -21.73 -3.26
CA TYR A 149 3.04 -21.59 -3.61
C TYR A 149 2.67 -20.13 -3.89
N LYS A 150 3.16 -19.21 -3.06
CA LYS A 150 2.95 -17.77 -3.31
C LYS A 150 3.64 -17.32 -4.59
N SER A 151 4.87 -17.79 -4.85
CA SER A 151 5.60 -17.48 -6.08
C SER A 151 4.87 -17.98 -7.33
N GLU A 152 4.31 -19.19 -7.30
CA GLU A 152 3.49 -19.75 -8.38
C GLU A 152 2.27 -18.89 -8.66
N VAL A 153 1.47 -18.59 -7.61
CA VAL A 153 0.27 -17.75 -7.74
C VAL A 153 0.60 -16.35 -8.25
N ILE A 154 1.71 -15.75 -7.81
CA ILE A 154 2.16 -14.45 -8.31
C ILE A 154 2.55 -14.54 -9.79
N SER A 155 3.32 -15.58 -10.15
CA SER A 155 3.74 -15.83 -11.53
C SER A 155 2.53 -15.98 -12.45
N GLU A 156 1.57 -16.84 -12.09
CA GLU A 156 0.32 -17.07 -12.81
C GLU A 156 -0.49 -15.78 -12.98
N ASN A 157 -0.65 -14.98 -11.92
CA ASN A 157 -1.36 -13.71 -12.01
C ASN A 157 -0.60 -12.61 -12.79
N SER A 158 0.71 -12.76 -12.97
CA SER A 158 1.55 -11.83 -13.75
C SER A 158 1.57 -12.14 -15.26
N THR A 159 0.89 -13.19 -15.72
CA THR A 159 1.07 -13.76 -17.07
C THR A 159 0.39 -13.05 -18.24
N LYS A 160 -0.49 -12.05 -18.05
CA LYS A 160 -1.22 -11.50 -19.21
C LYS A 160 -0.30 -10.79 -20.22
N HIS A 161 0.63 -9.95 -19.73
CA HIS A 161 1.57 -9.22 -20.58
C HIS A 161 2.99 -9.05 -20.00
N GLY A 162 3.30 -9.62 -18.82
CA GLY A 162 4.62 -9.51 -18.16
C GLY A 162 5.01 -8.09 -17.70
N MET A 163 4.29 -7.06 -18.14
CA MET A 163 4.55 -5.64 -17.88
C MET A 163 3.78 -5.10 -16.66
N ASN A 164 3.22 -5.96 -15.79
CA ASN A 164 2.50 -5.49 -14.62
C ASN A 164 3.44 -4.70 -13.68
N GLY A 165 2.97 -3.57 -13.16
CA GLY A 165 3.76 -2.66 -12.33
C GLY A 165 4.81 -1.82 -13.07
N THR A 166 5.02 -1.98 -14.38
CA THR A 166 6.00 -1.17 -15.13
C THR A 166 5.54 0.28 -15.32
N PRO A 167 6.47 1.22 -15.51
CA PRO A 167 6.22 2.57 -16.00
C PRO A 167 5.13 2.69 -17.09
N THR A 168 5.22 1.85 -18.12
CA THR A 168 4.31 1.84 -19.27
C THR A 168 2.90 1.39 -18.87
N HIS A 169 2.78 0.29 -18.14
CA HIS A 169 1.49 -0.22 -17.66
C HIS A 169 0.82 0.75 -16.67
N GLN A 170 1.61 1.43 -15.84
CA GLN A 170 1.10 2.47 -14.95
C GLN A 170 0.50 3.65 -15.72
N SER A 171 1.13 4.09 -16.82
CA SER A 171 0.60 5.16 -17.68
C SER A 171 -0.74 4.78 -18.32
N TRP A 172 -0.85 3.57 -18.87
CA TRP A 172 -2.09 3.03 -19.43
C TRP A 172 -3.21 2.94 -18.38
N ARG A 173 -2.90 2.39 -17.21
CA ARG A 173 -3.86 2.30 -16.10
C ARG A 173 -4.34 3.67 -15.64
N LYS A 174 -3.43 4.65 -15.53
CA LYS A 174 -3.75 6.03 -15.15
C LYS A 174 -4.60 6.75 -16.20
N MET A 175 -4.37 6.48 -17.48
CA MET A 175 -5.24 6.95 -18.56
C MET A 175 -6.67 6.44 -18.37
N LYS A 176 -6.85 5.13 -18.14
CA LYS A 176 -8.17 4.54 -17.87
C LYS A 176 -8.85 5.12 -16.63
N GLU A 177 -8.10 5.34 -15.54
CA GLU A 177 -8.64 5.99 -14.34
C GLU A 177 -9.20 7.39 -14.64
N ARG A 178 -8.49 8.20 -15.43
CA ARG A 178 -8.94 9.56 -15.77
C ARG A 178 -10.28 9.58 -16.51
N CYS A 179 -10.45 8.69 -17.49
CA CYS A 179 -11.62 8.71 -18.37
C CYS A 179 -12.78 7.80 -17.93
N LEU A 180 -12.54 6.80 -17.08
CA LEU A 180 -13.53 5.74 -16.79
C LEU A 180 -13.85 5.55 -15.31
N ALA A 181 -13.03 6.08 -14.39
CA ALA A 181 -13.24 5.85 -12.96
C ALA A 181 -14.11 6.94 -12.33
N ASP A 182 -15.24 6.55 -11.74
CA ASP A 182 -16.18 7.47 -11.08
C ASP A 182 -15.59 8.19 -9.85
N TYR A 183 -14.57 7.57 -9.22
CA TYR A 183 -13.88 8.11 -8.04
C TYR A 183 -12.77 9.11 -8.39
N TYR A 184 -12.51 9.38 -9.67
CA TYR A 184 -11.41 10.24 -10.07
C TYR A 184 -11.70 11.71 -9.71
N VAL A 185 -10.74 12.37 -9.03
CA VAL A 185 -10.93 13.70 -8.43
C VAL A 185 -11.21 14.78 -9.48
N GLU A 186 -10.56 14.71 -10.65
CA GLU A 186 -10.70 15.70 -11.72
C GLU A 186 -11.57 15.17 -12.87
N LYS A 187 -12.58 14.35 -12.55
CA LYS A 187 -13.44 13.73 -13.57
C LYS A 187 -14.12 14.77 -14.45
N ASP A 188 -14.52 15.92 -13.94
CA ASP A 188 -15.19 16.96 -14.72
C ASP A 188 -14.30 17.49 -15.86
N TYR A 189 -12.98 17.50 -15.68
CA TYR A 189 -12.05 17.93 -16.73
C TYR A 189 -11.89 16.88 -17.83
N TYR A 190 -12.00 15.59 -17.51
CA TYR A 190 -11.80 14.49 -18.48
C TYR A 190 -13.13 13.95 -19.01
N GLN A 191 -14.01 13.51 -18.13
CA GLN A 191 -15.26 12.84 -18.43
C GLN A 191 -16.33 13.82 -18.94
N ASP A 192 -16.54 14.95 -18.26
CA ASP A 192 -17.58 15.91 -18.66
C ASP A 192 -17.20 16.72 -19.91
N GLN A 193 -15.91 16.76 -20.26
CA GLN A 193 -15.43 17.33 -21.53
C GLN A 193 -15.46 16.35 -22.70
N GLY A 194 -15.92 15.11 -22.48
CA GLY A 194 -15.98 14.08 -23.53
C GLY A 194 -14.62 13.55 -23.97
N ILE A 195 -13.59 13.61 -23.11
CA ILE A 195 -12.27 13.04 -23.39
C ILE A 195 -12.37 11.52 -23.20
N ASP A 196 -12.45 10.81 -24.30
CA ASP A 196 -12.56 9.35 -24.36
C ASP A 196 -11.21 8.66 -24.65
N ILE A 197 -11.25 7.34 -24.77
CA ILE A 197 -10.10 6.49 -25.04
C ILE A 197 -10.41 5.64 -26.25
N TYR A 198 -9.43 5.46 -27.14
CA TYR A 198 -9.51 4.53 -28.25
C TYR A 198 -9.93 3.13 -27.77
N PRO A 199 -11.06 2.57 -28.24
CA PRO A 199 -11.64 1.36 -27.63
C PRO A 199 -10.69 0.15 -27.52
N PRO A 200 -9.83 -0.16 -28.51
CA PRO A 200 -8.84 -1.23 -28.37
C PRO A 200 -7.89 -1.07 -27.18
N TRP A 201 -7.57 0.17 -26.79
CA TRP A 201 -6.76 0.44 -25.59
C TRP A 201 -7.56 0.25 -24.30
N ILE A 202 -8.89 0.33 -24.34
CA ILE A 202 -9.73 0.00 -23.18
C ILE A 202 -9.72 -1.51 -22.95
N GLU A 203 -9.82 -2.27 -24.02
CA GLU A 203 -9.94 -3.74 -24.00
C GLU A 203 -8.66 -4.43 -23.53
N SER A 204 -7.49 -3.92 -23.93
CA SER A 204 -6.23 -4.63 -23.73
C SER A 204 -5.03 -3.69 -23.58
N PHE A 205 -4.09 -4.04 -22.68
CA PHE A 205 -2.83 -3.30 -22.53
C PHE A 205 -1.91 -3.56 -23.73
N GLU A 206 -2.01 -4.73 -24.33
CA GLU A 206 -1.20 -5.19 -25.45
C GLU A 206 -1.47 -4.34 -26.70
N ASN A 207 -2.72 -3.93 -26.92
CA ASN A 207 -3.08 -2.98 -27.98
C ASN A 207 -2.45 -1.60 -27.73
N PHE A 208 -2.54 -1.09 -26.49
CA PHE A 208 -1.87 0.15 -26.12
C PHE A 208 -0.34 0.07 -26.31
N TYR A 209 0.26 -1.05 -25.91
CA TYR A 209 1.70 -1.26 -26.01
C TYR A 209 2.16 -1.42 -27.46
N ALA A 210 1.37 -2.06 -28.32
CA ALA A 210 1.67 -2.18 -29.75
C ALA A 210 1.75 -0.81 -30.44
N ASP A 211 0.86 0.11 -30.08
CA ASP A 211 0.82 1.45 -30.66
C ASP A 211 1.85 2.42 -30.03
N MET A 212 2.00 2.38 -28.70
CA MET A 212 2.80 3.38 -27.96
C MET A 212 4.22 2.92 -27.61
N GLY A 213 4.48 1.62 -27.64
CA GLY A 213 5.73 1.02 -27.20
C GLY A 213 6.03 1.20 -25.70
N GLU A 214 7.28 0.93 -25.32
CA GLU A 214 7.75 1.13 -23.95
C GLU A 214 7.92 2.60 -23.61
N ARG A 215 7.41 3.01 -22.45
CA ARG A 215 7.56 4.37 -21.93
C ARG A 215 9.04 4.67 -21.63
N PRO A 216 9.66 5.65 -22.31
CA PRO A 216 11.02 6.06 -21.98
C PRO A 216 11.12 6.57 -20.55
N GLN A 217 12.32 6.46 -19.96
CA GLN A 217 12.57 6.90 -18.59
C GLN A 217 12.21 8.38 -18.42
N GLY A 218 11.43 8.69 -17.39
CA GLY A 218 11.11 10.08 -17.04
C GLY A 218 10.00 10.74 -17.85
N MET A 219 9.42 10.04 -18.81
CA MET A 219 8.28 10.53 -19.60
C MET A 219 6.94 10.08 -19.01
N THR A 220 5.90 10.79 -19.41
CA THR A 220 4.49 10.50 -19.11
C THR A 220 3.66 10.52 -20.38
N LEU A 221 2.47 9.91 -20.35
CA LEU A 221 1.55 9.93 -21.48
C LEU A 221 0.91 11.32 -21.61
N ASP A 222 1.08 11.95 -22.76
CA ASP A 222 0.59 13.29 -23.09
C ASP A 222 -0.32 13.23 -24.32
N ARG A 223 -1.30 14.12 -24.38
CA ARG A 223 -2.17 14.30 -25.55
C ARG A 223 -1.66 15.51 -26.33
N VAL A 224 -1.39 15.32 -27.63
CA VAL A 224 -0.86 16.38 -28.50
C VAL A 224 -1.86 17.53 -28.59
N ASP A 225 -3.12 17.20 -28.86
CA ASP A 225 -4.27 18.09 -28.71
C ASP A 225 -5.02 17.75 -27.43
N GLY A 226 -4.94 18.66 -26.44
CA GLY A 226 -5.58 18.50 -25.14
C GLY A 226 -7.11 18.48 -25.17
N THR A 227 -7.73 18.91 -26.28
CA THR A 227 -9.19 18.88 -26.46
C THR A 227 -9.71 17.53 -26.96
N LYS A 228 -8.82 16.68 -27.49
CA LYS A 228 -9.17 15.36 -28.03
C LYS A 228 -8.91 14.25 -27.01
N GLY A 229 -9.50 13.07 -27.26
CA GLY A 229 -9.32 11.84 -26.48
C GLY A 229 -7.92 11.21 -26.58
N TYR A 230 -7.76 10.05 -25.95
CA TYR A 230 -6.54 9.25 -26.02
C TYR A 230 -6.59 8.28 -27.21
N TYR A 231 -5.88 8.66 -28.28
CA TYR A 231 -5.77 7.88 -29.52
C TYR A 231 -4.31 7.69 -29.91
N PRO A 232 -3.95 6.64 -30.69
CA PRO A 232 -2.59 6.41 -31.15
C PRO A 232 -1.96 7.62 -31.86
N ASP A 233 -2.76 8.35 -32.64
CA ASP A 233 -2.33 9.53 -33.40
C ASP A 233 -2.35 10.84 -32.58
N ASN A 234 -3.05 10.86 -31.44
CA ASN A 234 -3.13 12.02 -30.54
C ASN A 234 -2.31 11.85 -29.26
N CYS A 235 -1.65 10.71 -29.04
CA CYS A 235 -0.88 10.44 -27.84
C CYS A 235 0.61 10.36 -28.13
N ARG A 236 1.42 10.79 -27.15
CA ARG A 236 2.88 10.64 -27.19
C ARG A 236 3.45 10.49 -25.79
N TRP A 237 4.69 10.01 -25.73
CA TRP A 237 5.50 10.15 -24.53
C TRP A 237 6.07 11.57 -24.48
N ALA A 238 5.82 12.27 -23.38
CA ALA A 238 6.34 13.61 -23.16
C ALA A 238 6.89 13.75 -21.74
N ASP A 239 7.93 14.54 -21.59
CA ASP A 239 8.38 15.01 -20.30
C ASP A 239 7.68 16.33 -19.90
N LEU A 240 7.92 16.79 -18.67
CA LEU A 240 7.37 18.04 -18.16
C LEU A 240 7.84 19.28 -18.95
N THR A 241 8.98 19.19 -19.65
CA THR A 241 9.54 20.29 -20.45
C THR A 241 8.82 20.46 -21.78
N ILE A 242 8.39 19.37 -22.41
CA ILE A 242 7.57 19.36 -23.62
C ILE A 242 6.21 20.02 -23.35
N GLN A 243 5.56 19.71 -22.21
CA GLN A 243 4.32 20.37 -21.82
C GLN A 243 4.48 21.87 -21.56
N ALA A 244 5.62 22.30 -20.97
CA ALA A 244 5.94 23.71 -20.79
C ALA A 244 6.25 24.41 -22.13
N TYR A 245 6.91 23.71 -23.06
CA TYR A 245 7.25 24.19 -24.40
C TYR A 245 6.01 24.46 -25.28
N ASN A 246 4.92 23.71 -25.09
CA ASN A 246 3.66 23.93 -25.80
C ASN A 246 2.87 25.16 -25.31
N ARG A 247 3.25 25.79 -24.18
CA ARG A 247 2.63 27.04 -23.73
C ARG A 247 2.94 28.19 -24.73
N LYS A 248 2.03 29.16 -24.81
CA LYS A 248 2.18 30.36 -25.67
C LYS A 248 3.50 31.10 -25.35
N LYS A 249 4.08 31.75 -26.37
CA LYS A 249 5.27 32.59 -26.23
C LYS A 249 5.03 33.62 -25.13
N GLY A 250 5.90 33.65 -24.12
CA GLY A 250 5.84 34.65 -23.06
C GLY A 250 6.06 36.06 -23.61
N THR A 251 5.41 37.05 -23.02
CA THR A 251 5.51 38.48 -23.42
C THR A 251 6.93 39.03 -23.38
N ASN A 252 7.82 38.38 -22.61
CA ASN A 252 9.22 38.80 -22.42
C ASN A 252 10.19 38.15 -23.42
N ASN A 253 9.69 37.44 -24.44
CA ASN A 253 10.54 36.90 -25.50
C ASN A 253 10.83 37.98 -26.56
N THR A 254 12.04 38.51 -26.51
CA THR A 254 12.54 39.58 -27.39
C THR A 254 13.13 39.08 -28.72
N SER A 255 13.40 37.78 -28.86
CA SER A 255 14.09 37.21 -30.03
C SER A 255 13.16 36.81 -31.18
N GLY A 256 11.85 36.87 -30.99
CA GLY A 256 10.92 36.32 -31.97
C GLY A 256 10.67 34.82 -31.78
N ARG A 257 11.65 34.07 -31.27
CA ARG A 257 11.68 32.59 -31.27
C ARG A 257 11.90 32.00 -29.87
N VAL A 258 11.12 30.99 -29.50
CA VAL A 258 11.23 30.35 -28.17
C VAL A 258 12.54 29.58 -28.04
N GLY A 259 13.31 29.87 -26.98
CA GLY A 259 14.60 29.21 -26.72
C GLY A 259 15.79 29.80 -27.47
N VAL A 260 15.61 30.93 -28.18
CA VAL A 260 16.71 31.70 -28.78
C VAL A 260 16.86 33.03 -28.03
N PHE A 261 18.09 33.38 -27.68
CA PHE A 261 18.41 34.52 -26.79
C PHE A 261 19.53 35.36 -27.38
N ALA A 262 19.36 36.69 -27.37
CA ALA A 262 20.42 37.63 -27.73
C ALA A 262 21.45 37.73 -26.59
N LEU A 263 22.73 37.77 -26.94
CA LEU A 263 23.84 37.95 -26.01
C LEU A 263 24.33 39.41 -26.02
N PRO A 264 24.98 39.89 -24.95
CA PRO A 264 25.48 41.27 -24.86
C PRO A 264 26.49 41.66 -25.95
N ASN A 265 27.13 40.67 -26.58
CA ASN A 265 28.11 40.88 -27.65
C ASN A 265 27.47 40.95 -29.06
N GLY A 266 26.14 40.99 -29.15
CA GLY A 266 25.40 41.06 -30.42
C GLY A 266 25.21 39.71 -31.14
N LEU A 267 25.73 38.62 -30.58
CA LEU A 267 25.54 37.26 -31.10
C LEU A 267 24.40 36.54 -30.36
N TRP A 268 24.09 35.32 -30.77
CA TRP A 268 22.92 34.58 -30.31
C TRP A 268 23.27 33.24 -29.68
N LYS A 269 22.40 32.80 -28.77
CA LYS A 269 22.42 31.48 -28.12
C LYS A 269 21.08 30.79 -28.34
N ALA A 270 21.11 29.50 -28.66
CA ALA A 270 19.94 28.65 -28.67
C ALA A 270 20.05 27.57 -27.59
N ALA A 271 18.95 27.34 -26.87
CA ALA A 271 18.86 26.30 -25.86
C ALA A 271 17.50 25.61 -25.90
N ILE A 272 17.51 24.32 -25.55
CA ILE A 272 16.34 23.46 -25.45
C ILE A 272 16.27 22.89 -24.03
N GLY A 273 15.09 22.91 -23.43
CA GLY A 273 14.86 22.19 -22.19
C GLY A 273 14.58 20.72 -22.50
N TYR A 274 15.31 19.79 -21.91
CA TYR A 274 15.00 18.36 -22.05
C TYR A 274 15.28 17.68 -20.72
N TYR A 275 14.31 16.93 -20.21
CA TYR A 275 14.45 16.16 -18.97
C TYR A 275 14.97 16.97 -17.76
N LYS A 276 14.35 18.13 -17.48
CA LYS A 276 14.76 19.09 -16.41
C LYS A 276 16.14 19.71 -16.58
N GLU A 277 16.83 19.42 -17.68
CA GLU A 277 18.10 20.04 -18.03
C GLU A 277 17.91 21.07 -19.14
N LEU A 278 18.77 22.09 -19.17
CA LEU A 278 18.83 23.07 -20.24
C LEU A 278 20.05 22.77 -21.12
N ILE A 279 19.80 22.22 -22.30
CA ILE A 279 20.83 21.88 -23.27
C ILE A 279 21.08 23.08 -24.17
N VAL A 280 22.32 23.56 -24.22
CA VAL A 280 22.72 24.65 -25.12
C VAL A 280 23.14 24.04 -26.45
N VAL A 281 22.36 24.30 -27.50
CA VAL A 281 22.56 23.67 -28.83
C VAL A 281 23.33 24.57 -29.78
N ALA A 282 23.36 25.87 -29.52
CA ALA A 282 24.24 26.81 -30.19
C ALA A 282 24.58 27.99 -29.26
N HIS A 283 25.79 28.52 -29.39
CA HIS A 283 26.27 29.62 -28.57
C HIS A 283 27.22 30.50 -29.38
N ASN A 284 27.08 31.81 -29.25
CA ASN A 284 27.95 32.78 -29.91
C ASN A 284 27.92 32.70 -31.45
N VAL A 285 26.72 32.50 -32.02
CA VAL A 285 26.49 32.34 -33.46
C VAL A 285 25.55 33.42 -34.01
N SER A 286 25.35 33.46 -35.33
CA SER A 286 24.34 34.34 -35.95
C SER A 286 22.92 33.92 -35.56
N PHE A 287 21.95 34.81 -35.76
CA PHE A 287 20.55 34.54 -35.44
C PHE A 287 20.00 33.34 -36.23
N GLU A 288 20.36 33.25 -37.51
CA GLU A 288 19.94 32.20 -38.44
C GLU A 288 20.48 30.85 -37.96
N VAL A 289 21.76 30.78 -37.63
CA VAL A 289 22.40 29.54 -37.13
C VAL A 289 21.81 29.11 -35.78
N ALA A 290 21.50 30.06 -34.89
CA ALA A 290 20.82 29.76 -33.63
C ALA A 290 19.39 29.21 -33.87
N CYS A 291 18.67 29.76 -34.85
CA CYS A 291 17.35 29.29 -35.24
C CYS A 291 17.38 27.87 -35.82
N GLU A 292 18.29 27.58 -36.74
CA GLU A 292 18.47 26.27 -37.34
C GLU A 292 18.91 25.21 -36.31
N ALA A 293 19.87 25.56 -35.44
CA ALA A 293 20.29 24.67 -34.36
C ALA A 293 19.15 24.37 -33.38
N ARG A 294 18.28 25.36 -33.13
CA ARG A 294 17.08 25.16 -32.33
C ARG A 294 16.10 24.19 -33.01
N GLU A 295 15.82 24.39 -34.30
CA GLU A 295 14.94 23.56 -35.14
C GLU A 295 15.42 22.11 -35.19
N LYS A 296 16.72 21.90 -35.42
CA LYS A 296 17.34 20.58 -35.45
C LYS A 296 17.23 19.87 -34.09
N ALA A 297 17.45 20.59 -33.01
CA ALA A 297 17.28 20.05 -31.67
C ALA A 297 15.82 19.72 -31.33
N GLU A 298 14.84 20.44 -31.88
CA GLU A 298 13.42 20.10 -31.72
C GLU A 298 13.10 18.76 -32.41
N LEU A 299 13.60 18.55 -33.63
CA LEU A 299 13.47 17.26 -34.31
C LEU A 299 14.20 16.12 -33.59
N GLU A 300 15.40 16.38 -33.05
CA GLU A 300 16.21 15.36 -32.38
C GLU A 300 15.64 14.96 -31.01
N TYR A 301 15.32 15.94 -30.17
CA TYR A 301 14.90 15.68 -28.78
C TYR A 301 13.39 15.54 -28.61
N TYR A 302 12.60 16.20 -29.45
CA TYR A 302 11.13 16.14 -29.37
C TYR A 302 10.50 15.37 -30.53
N GLY A 303 11.13 15.28 -31.70
CA GLY A 303 10.58 14.57 -32.86
C GLY A 303 9.69 15.42 -33.77
N TRP A 304 9.47 16.70 -33.45
CA TRP A 304 8.74 17.66 -34.29
C TRP A 304 9.19 19.09 -33.98
N THR A 305 8.99 20.01 -34.93
CA THR A 305 9.27 21.45 -34.75
C THR A 305 8.01 22.21 -34.38
N LYS A 306 8.12 23.27 -33.57
CA LYS A 306 7.01 24.21 -33.37
C LYS A 306 6.98 25.18 -34.56
N GLU A 307 5.82 25.30 -35.21
CA GLU A 307 5.63 26.28 -36.28
C GLU A 307 5.96 27.69 -35.77
N ARG A 308 6.57 28.50 -36.65
CA ARG A 308 7.06 29.86 -36.36
C ARG A 308 5.94 30.81 -35.96
#